data_AF-A0AAE3HCI1-F1
#
_entry.id   AF-A0AAE3HCI1-F1
#
_cell.length_a   1.000
_cell.length_b   1.000
_cell.length_c   1.000
_cell.angle_alpha   90.00
_cell.angle_beta   90.00
_cell.angle_gamma   90.00
#
_symmetry.space_group_name_H-M   'P 1'
#
loop_
_entity.id
_entity.type
_entity.pdbx_description
1 polymer ?
#
loop_
_entity_poly.entity_id
_entity_poly.type
_entity_poly.pdbx_seq_one_letter_code
_entity_poly.pdbx_strand_id
1 'polypeptide(L)'
;MRTNSPDDNGEVLITLLENLNGEYPVYYVTGEHEEGKYFEDENKYMNEGTKEAYEDKLEELGVIVLNDEKVQLNNRKELINIYGLKEELSGNINIDDRLGKSSPQEVNILLAHTPDHFNEYAN
;
A
#
# COMPACT_ATOMS: atom_id res chain seq x y z
N MET A 1 19.39 -4.07 -12.77
CA MET A 1 18.20 -3.93 -11.89
C MET A 1 17.04 -3.61 -12.83
N ARG A 2 16.10 -4.53 -13.05
CA ARG A 2 14.92 -4.25 -13.88
C ARG A 2 13.95 -3.46 -13.04
N THR A 3 13.75 -2.20 -13.38
CA THR A 3 12.68 -1.37 -12.82
C THR A 3 11.36 -1.76 -13.48
N ASN A 4 10.28 -1.73 -12.71
CA ASN A 4 8.92 -1.92 -13.18
C ASN A 4 8.70 -1.00 -14.40
N SER A 5 8.49 -1.59 -15.57
CA SER A 5 8.27 -0.82 -16.79
C SER A 5 6.82 -0.31 -16.81
N PRO A 6 6.50 0.81 -17.46
CA PRO A 6 5.13 1.33 -17.52
C PRO A 6 4.11 0.37 -18.16
N ASP A 7 4.54 -0.77 -18.70
CA ASP A 7 3.73 -1.84 -19.32
C ASP A 7 3.62 -3.11 -18.43
N ASP A 8 4.06 -3.04 -17.17
CA ASP A 8 4.06 -4.20 -16.26
C ASP A 8 2.78 -4.21 -15.41
N ASN A 9 1.99 -5.28 -15.56
CA ASN A 9 0.68 -5.47 -14.93
C ASN A 9 0.77 -6.00 -13.47
N GLY A 10 1.91 -5.82 -12.79
CA GLY A 10 2.12 -6.31 -11.43
C GLY A 10 2.49 -7.81 -11.34
N GLU A 11 2.59 -8.51 -12.47
CA GLU A 11 2.92 -9.95 -12.56
C GLU A 11 4.25 -10.31 -11.88
N VAL A 12 5.23 -9.39 -11.90
CA VAL A 12 6.52 -9.60 -11.22
C VAL A 12 6.34 -9.62 -9.69
N LEU A 13 5.46 -8.79 -9.15
CA LEU A 13 5.16 -8.78 -7.72
C LEU A 13 4.42 -10.06 -7.33
N ILE A 14 3.41 -10.46 -8.11
CA ILE A 14 2.66 -11.71 -7.88
C ILE A 14 3.61 -12.91 -7.86
N THR A 15 4.48 -13.02 -8.86
CA THR A 15 5.49 -14.10 -8.93
C THR A 15 6.40 -14.10 -7.71
N LEU A 16 6.80 -12.92 -7.21
CA LEU A 16 7.62 -12.83 -6.00
C LEU A 16 6.84 -13.32 -4.77
N LEU A 17 5.57 -12.94 -4.63
CA LEU A 17 4.71 -13.33 -3.51
C LEU A 17 4.46 -14.84 -3.48
N GLU A 18 4.17 -15.44 -4.64
CA GLU A 18 4.05 -16.89 -4.78
C GLU A 18 5.32 -17.62 -4.34
N ASN A 19 6.50 -17.08 -4.70
CA ASN A 19 7.79 -17.64 -4.30
C ASN A 19 8.10 -17.44 -2.80
N LEU A 20 7.58 -16.37 -2.18
CA LEU A 20 7.68 -16.16 -0.74
C LEU A 20 6.78 -17.11 0.05
N ASN A 21 5.73 -17.64 -0.58
CA ASN A 21 4.86 -18.70 -0.05
C ASN A 21 4.37 -18.44 1.40
N GLY A 22 4.07 -17.17 1.70
CA GLY A 22 3.59 -16.76 3.04
C GLY A 22 4.61 -16.90 4.17
N GLU A 23 5.90 -17.11 3.90
CA GLU A 23 6.93 -17.21 4.93
C GLU A 23 7.15 -15.89 5.69
N TYR A 24 6.81 -14.77 5.07
CA TYR A 24 6.96 -13.43 5.62
C TYR A 24 5.67 -12.62 5.46
N PRO A 25 5.25 -11.84 6.47
CA PRO A 25 4.16 -10.90 6.32
C PRO A 25 4.56 -9.80 5.34
N VAL A 26 3.72 -9.57 4.33
CA VAL A 26 3.91 -8.52 3.33
C VAL A 26 2.85 -7.45 3.57
N TYR A 27 3.29 -6.19 3.66
CA TYR A 27 2.41 -5.03 3.79
C TYR A 27 2.44 -4.21 2.52
N TYR A 28 1.28 -3.83 2.02
CA TYR A 28 1.14 -3.11 0.75
C TYR A 28 0.25 -1.88 0.93
N VAL A 29 0.59 -0.79 0.23
CA VAL A 29 -0.20 0.46 0.19
C VAL A 29 -0.39 0.86 -1.25
N THR A 30 -1.62 1.20 -1.59
CA THR A 30 -2.00 1.47 -2.96
C THR A 30 -1.73 2.92 -3.38
N GLY A 31 -1.15 3.10 -4.56
CA GLY A 31 -0.84 4.41 -5.16
C GLY A 31 -1.80 4.82 -6.30
N GLU A 32 -1.71 6.08 -6.71
CA GLU A 32 -2.51 6.68 -7.80
C GLU A 32 -2.28 6.09 -9.19
N HIS A 33 -1.06 5.59 -9.44
CA HIS A 33 -0.72 5.01 -10.74
C HIS A 33 -1.46 3.69 -11.03
N GLU A 34 -2.18 3.15 -10.05
CA GLU A 34 -3.14 2.05 -10.18
C GLU A 34 -4.60 2.53 -10.32
N GLU A 35 -4.89 3.83 -10.15
CA GLU A 35 -6.18 4.46 -10.46
C GLU A 35 -6.21 5.04 -11.89
N GLY A 36 -5.09 5.56 -12.41
CA GLY A 36 -5.02 6.25 -13.70
C GLY A 36 -4.79 5.40 -14.96
N LYS A 37 -4.28 4.15 -14.85
CA LYS A 37 -4.02 3.29 -16.02
C LYS A 37 -5.24 2.54 -16.56
N TYR A 38 -6.37 2.57 -15.86
CA TYR A 38 -7.58 1.82 -16.22
C TYR A 38 -8.63 2.64 -16.97
N PHE A 39 -8.43 3.95 -17.16
CA PHE A 39 -9.42 4.84 -17.77
C PHE A 39 -9.21 5.13 -19.27
N GLU A 40 -8.05 4.82 -19.88
CA GLU A 40 -7.80 5.16 -21.30
C GLU A 40 -8.26 4.09 -22.31
N ASP A 41 -8.80 2.95 -21.86
CA ASP A 41 -9.24 1.87 -22.75
C ASP A 41 -10.57 1.27 -22.26
N GLU A 42 -11.66 2.03 -22.44
CA GLU A 42 -13.05 1.66 -22.05
C GLU A 42 -13.54 0.32 -22.66
N ASN A 43 -12.78 -0.32 -23.54
CA ASN A 43 -13.09 -1.62 -24.14
C ASN A 43 -12.05 -2.72 -23.91
N LYS A 44 -10.98 -2.48 -23.15
CA LYS A 44 -9.91 -3.48 -22.95
C LYS A 44 -9.97 -4.21 -21.61
N TYR A 45 -10.68 -3.67 -20.62
CA TYR A 45 -10.74 -4.25 -19.27
C TYR A 45 -12.15 -4.25 -18.66
N MET A 46 -13.16 -4.58 -19.48
CA MET A 46 -14.50 -5.00 -19.01
C MET A 46 -14.52 -6.49 -18.58
N ASN A 47 -13.41 -7.03 -18.08
CA ASN A 47 -13.30 -8.33 -17.41
C ASN A 47 -12.06 -8.29 -16.49
N GLU A 48 -12.25 -8.43 -15.17
CA GLU A 48 -11.18 -8.70 -14.17
C GLU A 48 -9.94 -7.77 -14.22
N GLY A 49 -10.07 -6.51 -13.80
CA GLY A 49 -8.95 -5.57 -13.85
C GLY A 49 -9.14 -4.25 -13.09
N THR A 50 -9.95 -4.21 -12.03
CA THR A 50 -10.00 -3.03 -11.16
C THR A 50 -8.85 -3.10 -10.14
N LYS A 51 -8.45 -1.94 -9.60
CA LYS A 51 -7.57 -1.85 -8.42
C LYS A 51 -8.03 -2.79 -7.31
N GLU A 52 -9.33 -2.85 -7.06
CA GLU A 52 -9.96 -3.77 -6.09
C GLU A 52 -9.67 -5.23 -6.44
N ALA A 53 -9.80 -5.63 -7.72
CA ALA A 53 -9.48 -7.00 -8.13
C ALA A 53 -7.98 -7.35 -8.01
N TYR A 54 -7.09 -6.35 -8.06
CA TYR A 54 -5.67 -6.54 -7.80
C TYR A 54 -5.38 -6.62 -6.29
N GLU A 55 -5.99 -5.75 -5.49
CA GLU A 55 -5.94 -5.80 -4.03
C GLU A 55 -6.48 -7.15 -3.52
N ASP A 56 -7.62 -7.62 -4.03
CA ASP A 56 -8.21 -8.93 -3.72
C ASP A 56 -7.21 -10.07 -4.02
N LYS A 57 -6.54 -10.03 -5.17
CA LYS A 57 -5.50 -11.03 -5.52
C LYS A 57 -4.32 -10.99 -4.56
N LEU A 58 -3.89 -9.81 -4.12
CA LEU A 58 -2.82 -9.67 -3.15
C LEU A 58 -3.24 -10.23 -1.79
N GLU A 59 -4.46 -9.93 -1.35
CA GLU A 59 -5.03 -10.48 -0.11
C GLU A 59 -5.16 -12.01 -0.15
N GLU A 60 -5.59 -12.58 -1.28
CA GLU A 60 -5.63 -14.03 -1.49
C GLU A 60 -4.24 -14.69 -1.37
N LEU A 61 -3.18 -13.96 -1.74
CA LEU A 61 -1.79 -14.39 -1.60
C LEU A 61 -1.22 -14.15 -0.19
N GLY A 62 -2.03 -13.64 0.75
CA GLY A 62 -1.65 -13.38 2.13
C GLY A 62 -0.94 -12.04 2.36
N VAL A 63 -1.06 -11.11 1.40
CA VAL A 63 -0.60 -9.72 1.58
C VAL A 63 -1.61 -8.95 2.42
N ILE A 64 -1.11 -8.08 3.29
CA ILE A 64 -1.93 -7.19 4.11
C ILE A 64 -1.94 -5.82 3.43
N VAL A 65 -3.06 -5.49 2.79
CA VAL A 65 -3.29 -4.18 2.17
C VAL A 65 -3.67 -3.19 3.27
N LEU A 66 -2.98 -2.05 3.36
CA LEU A 66 -3.21 -1.01 4.36
C LEU A 66 -3.59 0.29 3.67
N ASN A 67 -4.90 0.56 3.58
CA ASN A 67 -5.45 1.77 2.97
C ASN A 67 -6.15 2.62 4.03
N ASP A 68 -5.42 3.60 4.58
CA ASP A 68 -5.84 4.38 5.76
C ASP A 68 -6.05 3.54 7.02
N GLU A 69 -5.31 2.45 7.10
CA GLU A 69 -5.36 1.50 8.19
C GLU A 69 -4.01 1.37 8.87
N LYS A 70 -4.04 0.75 10.05
CA LYS A 70 -2.83 0.42 10.79
C LYS A 70 -2.87 -1.02 11.29
N VAL A 71 -1.68 -1.59 11.40
CA VAL A 71 -1.46 -2.89 12.01
C VAL A 71 -0.42 -2.77 13.11
N GLN A 72 -0.69 -3.43 14.23
CA GLN A 72 0.22 -3.49 15.37
C GLN A 72 0.94 -4.82 15.41
N LEU A 73 2.27 -4.75 15.26
CA LEU A 73 3.15 -5.88 15.44
C LEU A 73 3.69 -5.89 16.87
N ASN A 74 3.44 -6.99 17.57
CA ASN A 74 3.98 -7.21 18.90
C ASN A 74 5.26 -8.04 18.81
N ASN A 75 6.41 -7.37 18.83
CA ASN A 75 7.70 -8.05 18.80
C ASN A 75 8.28 -8.22 20.22
N ARG A 76 7.52 -8.90 21.10
CA ARG A 76 7.88 -9.37 22.47
C ARG A 76 8.36 -8.32 23.49
N LYS A 77 8.90 -7.18 23.07
CA LYS A 77 9.47 -6.10 23.88
C LYS A 77 9.02 -4.71 23.42
N GLU A 78 8.64 -4.57 22.15
CA GLU A 78 8.25 -3.29 21.56
C GLU A 78 7.01 -3.48 20.68
N LEU A 79 6.13 -2.47 20.72
CA LEU A 79 5.00 -2.34 19.79
C LEU A 79 5.48 -1.56 18.58
N ILE A 80 5.35 -2.18 17.41
CA ILE A 80 5.62 -1.54 16.12
C ILE A 80 4.27 -1.29 15.46
N ASN A 81 3.94 -0.03 15.22
CA ASN A 81 2.78 0.39 14.45
C ASN A 81 3.19 0.58 13.00
N ILE A 82 2.55 -0.13 12.09
CA ILE A 82 2.69 0.10 10.65
C ILE A 82 1.40 0.75 10.18
N TYR A 83 1.52 1.93 9.58
CA TYR A 83 0.42 2.72 9.05
C TYR A 83 0.51 2.74 7.52
N GLY A 84 -0.59 2.49 6.84
CA GLY A 84 -0.68 2.65 5.39
C GLY A 84 -1.55 3.85 5.06
N LEU A 85 -1.00 4.84 4.36
CA LEU A 85 -1.74 6.02 3.93
C LEU A 85 -2.07 5.90 2.44
N LYS A 86 -3.36 5.85 2.12
CA LYS A 86 -3.78 5.86 0.72
C LYS A 86 -3.47 7.22 0.09
N GLU A 87 -2.88 7.20 -1.10
CA GLU A 87 -2.58 8.41 -1.86
C GLU A 87 -3.87 9.22 -2.14
N GLU A 88 -3.82 10.53 -1.88
CA GLU A 88 -4.95 11.44 -2.15
C GLU A 88 -4.50 12.52 -3.13
N LEU A 89 -5.25 12.63 -4.23
CA LEU A 89 -5.00 13.51 -5.38
C LEU A 89 -5.00 15.01 -5.08
N SER A 90 -5.59 15.44 -3.96
CA SER A 90 -5.78 16.86 -3.70
C SER A 90 -6.17 17.15 -2.24
N GLY A 91 -5.29 17.85 -1.51
CA GLY A 91 -5.64 18.42 -0.22
C GLY A 91 -4.47 18.63 0.74
N ASN A 92 -4.70 19.40 1.81
CA ASN A 92 -3.88 19.30 3.00
C ASN A 92 -4.28 17.98 3.70
N ILE A 93 -3.36 17.02 3.76
CA ILE A 93 -3.61 15.71 4.38
C ILE A 93 -3.42 15.86 5.90
N ASN A 94 -4.51 15.71 6.66
CA ASN A 94 -4.41 15.55 8.11
C ASN A 94 -4.28 14.06 8.46
N ILE A 95 -3.05 13.61 8.72
CA ILE A 95 -2.72 12.22 9.02
C ILE A 95 -3.38 11.75 10.31
N ASP A 96 -3.43 12.61 11.33
CA ASP A 96 -4.04 12.30 12.62
C ASP A 96 -5.54 12.00 12.50
N ASP A 97 -6.23 12.67 11.57
CA ASP A 97 -7.67 12.44 11.34
C ASP A 97 -7.93 11.11 10.63
N ARG A 98 -7.01 10.67 9.77
CA ARG A 98 -7.15 9.42 8.99
C ARG A 98 -6.66 8.19 9.77
N LEU A 99 -5.47 8.29 10.35
CA LEU A 99 -4.73 7.16 10.94
C LEU A 99 -4.72 7.19 12.48
N GLY A 100 -5.20 8.30 13.07
CA GLY A 100 -5.09 8.55 14.49
C GLY A 100 -3.67 9.02 14.88
N LYS A 101 -3.55 9.44 16.13
CA LYS A 101 -2.27 9.90 16.68
C LYS A 101 -1.27 8.74 16.85
N SER A 102 -0.04 8.99 16.44
CA SER A 102 1.08 8.10 16.72
C SER A 102 1.46 8.14 18.20
N SER A 103 2.01 7.04 18.71
CA SER A 103 2.51 6.98 20.09
C SER A 103 4.01 7.27 20.10
N PRO A 104 4.49 8.32 20.80
CA PRO A 104 5.91 8.67 20.84
C PRO A 104 6.78 7.67 21.62
N GLN A 105 6.15 6.70 22.30
CA GLN A 105 6.82 5.63 23.06
C GLN A 105 6.93 4.33 22.24
N GLU A 106 6.35 4.30 21.06
CA GLU A 106 6.29 3.13 20.17
C GLU A 106 7.05 3.41 18.87
N VAL A 107 7.39 2.36 18.15
CA VAL A 107 7.99 2.50 16.82
C VAL A 107 6.87 2.68 15.81
N ASN A 108 6.85 3.80 15.10
CA ASN A 108 5.83 4.11 14.10
C ASN A 108 6.47 4.10 12.72
N ILE A 109 5.92 3.29 11.81
CA ILE A 109 6.35 3.18 10.41
C ILE A 109 5.17 3.62 9.55
N LEU A 110 5.38 4.65 8.73
CA LEU A 110 4.39 5.10 7.76
C LEU A 110 4.79 4.63 6.36
N LEU A 111 3.86 3.98 5.69
CA LEU A 111 3.92 3.60 4.29
C LEU A 111 3.08 4.60 3.49
N ALA A 112 3.73 5.40 2.65
CA ALA A 112 3.09 6.40 1.80
C ALA A 112 3.68 6.33 0.38
N HIS A 113 2.84 6.55 -0.62
CA HIS A 113 3.22 6.43 -2.04
C HIS A 113 3.78 7.75 -2.62
N THR A 114 3.50 8.90 -1.99
CA THR A 114 4.04 10.21 -2.38
C THR A 114 5.08 10.73 -1.39
N PRO A 115 6.20 11.31 -1.86
CA PRO A 115 7.17 11.96 -0.98
C PRO A 115 6.80 13.41 -0.63
N ASP A 116 5.81 13.99 -1.32
CA ASP A 116 5.56 15.44 -1.34
C ASP A 116 5.10 16.02 0.00
N HIS A 117 4.52 15.20 0.89
CA HIS A 117 4.07 15.62 2.21
C HIS A 117 4.98 15.13 3.35
N PHE A 118 6.28 14.94 3.09
CA PHE A 118 7.24 14.47 4.10
C PHE A 118 7.19 15.24 5.43
N ASN A 119 7.02 16.56 5.37
CA ASN A 119 6.92 17.37 6.60
C ASN A 119 5.72 16.96 7.44
N GLU A 120 4.58 16.62 6.83
CA GLU A 120 3.41 16.13 7.56
C GLU A 120 3.66 14.71 8.09
N TYR A 121 4.34 13.85 7.32
CA TYR A 121 4.66 12.47 7.68
C TYR A 121 5.62 12.33 8.86
N ALA A 122 6.55 13.28 9.00
CA ALA A 122 7.64 13.22 9.96
C ALA A 122 7.39 14.01 11.26
N ASN A 123 6.19 14.59 11.40
CA ASN A 123 5.80 15.40 12.55
C ASN A 123 5.37 14.57 13.77
#